data_AF-A0A527YUL6-F1
#
_entry.id   AF-A0A527YUL6-F1
#
_cell.length_a   1.000
_cell.length_b   1.000
_cell.length_c   1.000
_cell.angle_alpha   90.00
_cell.angle_beta   90.00
_cell.angle_gamma   90.00
#
_symmetry.space_group_name_H-M   'P 1'
#
loop_
_entity.id
_entity.type
_entity.pdbx_description
1 polymer ?
#
loop_
_entity_poly.entity_id
_entity_poly.type
_entity_poly.pdbx_seq_one_letter_code
_entity_poly.pdbx_strand_id
1 'polypeptide(L)' 'MAGKQLVAVTGASSGIGEAVAKVFSRAGHPVLMMARRLERMQALNL' A
#
# COMPACT_ATOMS: atom_id res chain seq x y z
N MET A 1 -13.30 11.46 -16.29
CA MET A 1 -13.43 11.27 -14.83
C MET A 1 -12.03 11.28 -14.23
N ALA A 2 -11.75 12.08 -13.20
CA ALA A 2 -10.47 11.99 -12.52
C ALA A 2 -10.52 10.78 -11.56
N GLY A 3 -9.73 9.75 -11.84
CA GLY A 3 -9.57 8.61 -10.94
C GLY A 3 -8.93 9.03 -9.62
N LYS A 4 -8.98 8.15 -8.60
CA LYS A 4 -8.32 8.43 -7.31
C LYS A 4 -6.81 8.55 -7.50
N GLN A 5 -6.19 9.48 -6.78
CA GLN A 5 -4.76 9.72 -6.83
C GLN A 5 -3.96 8.52 -6.33
N LEU A 6 -2.81 8.26 -6.97
CA LEU A 6 -1.82 7.27 -6.53
C LEU A 6 -1.23 7.67 -5.17
N VAL A 7 -1.12 6.70 -4.26
CA VAL A 7 -0.49 6.87 -2.95
C VAL A 7 0.80 6.05 -2.91
N ALA A 8 1.94 6.70 -2.69
CA ALA A 8 3.23 6.04 -2.51
C ALA A 8 3.53 5.82 -1.03
N VAL A 9 3.77 4.57 -0.62
CA VAL A 9 4.04 4.20 0.77
C VAL A 9 5.38 3.47 0.89
N THR A 10 6.34 4.08 1.58
CA THR A 10 7.62 3.45 1.94
C THR A 10 7.50 2.71 3.27
N GLY A 11 8.29 1.65 3.44
CA GLY A 11 8.19 0.81 4.64
C GLY A 11 6.88 0.03 4.74
N ALA A 12 6.22 -0.23 3.60
CA ALA A 12 4.88 -0.81 3.54
C ALA A 12 4.76 -2.29 3.97
N SER A 13 5.86 -2.96 4.34
CA SER A 13 5.86 -4.39 4.66
C SER A 13 5.55 -4.74 6.12
N SER A 14 5.39 -3.74 7.00
CA SER A 14 4.96 -3.93 8.39
C SER A 14 4.56 -2.62 9.08
N GLY A 15 3.83 -2.72 10.19
CA GLY A 15 3.60 -1.59 11.10
C GLY A 15 2.77 -0.48 10.46
N ILE A 16 3.19 0.78 10.64
CA ILE A 16 2.44 1.95 10.16
C ILE A 16 2.32 1.96 8.64
N GLY A 17 3.41 1.64 7.91
CA GLY A 17 3.39 1.63 6.45
C GLY A 17 2.39 0.61 5.89
N GLU A 18 2.33 -0.59 6.48
CA GLU A 18 1.33 -1.60 6.13
C GLU A 18 -0.10 -1.10 6.41
N ALA A 19 -0.34 -0.52 7.60
CA ALA A 19 -1.66 0.00 7.98
C ALA A 19 -2.13 1.10 7.02
N VAL A 20 -1.22 2.02 6.64
CA VAL A 20 -1.49 3.08 5.68
C VAL A 20 -1.82 2.52 4.30
N ALA A 21 -1.02 1.55 3.79
CA ALA A 21 -1.29 0.91 2.50
C ALA A 21 -2.67 0.23 2.48
N LYS A 22 -3.04 -0.48 3.55
CA LYS A 22 -4.36 -1.12 3.69
C LYS A 22 -5.51 -0.11 3.67
N VAL A 23 -5.37 1.01 4.39
CA VAL A 23 -6.43 2.04 4.45
C VAL A 23 -6.65 2.67 3.08
N PHE A 24 -5.58 3.04 2.36
CA PHE A 24 -5.71 3.67 1.04
C PHE A 24 -6.20 2.71 -0.04
N SER A 25 -5.74 1.45 -0.04
CA SER A 25 -6.26 0.41 -0.94
C SER A 25 -7.76 0.16 -0.71
N ARG A 26 -8.21 0.02 0.55
CA ARG A 26 -9.64 -0.08 0.90
C ARG A 26 -10.45 1.15 0.51
N ALA A 27 -9.84 2.33 0.55
CA ALA A 27 -10.44 3.55 0.06
C ALA A 27 -10.45 3.63 -1.48
N GLY A 28 -9.93 2.64 -2.22
CA GLY A 28 -9.95 2.59 -3.67
C GLY A 28 -8.87 3.45 -4.35
N HIS A 29 -7.87 3.90 -3.60
CA HIS A 29 -6.70 4.53 -4.20
C HIS A 29 -5.77 3.45 -4.77
N PRO A 30 -5.17 3.65 -5.95
CA PRO A 30 -4.02 2.85 -6.35
C PRO A 30 -2.86 3.11 -5.37
N VAL A 31 -2.22 2.05 -4.90
CA VAL A 31 -1.15 2.13 -3.89
C VAL A 31 0.16 1.60 -4.47
N LEU A 32 1.19 2.44 -4.51
CA LEU A 32 2.56 2.02 -4.78
C LEU A 32 3.24 1.68 -3.45
N MET A 33 3.44 0.39 -3.20
CA MET A 33 4.14 -0.09 -2.01
C MET A 33 5.64 -0.24 -2.27
N MET A 34 6.47 0.26 -1.35
CA MET A 34 7.93 0.14 -1.41
C MET A 34 8.47 -0.35 -0.06
N ALA A 35 9.03 -1.56 -0.04
CA ALA A 35 9.74 -2.08 1.13
C ALA A 35 10.73 -3.19 0.74
N ARG A 36 11.58 -3.59 1.69
CA ARG A 36 12.65 -4.57 1.47
C ARG A 36 12.21 -6.04 1.54
N ARG A 37 11.00 -6.33 2.03
CA ARG A 37 10.52 -7.70 2.31
C ARG A 37 9.35 -8.03 1.38
N LEU A 38 9.65 -8.61 0.22
CA LEU A 38 8.68 -8.83 -0.86
C LEU A 38 7.57 -9.80 -0.46
N GLU A 39 7.92 -10.89 0.21
CA GLU A 39 6.99 -11.95 0.60
C GLU A 39 5.91 -11.41 1.54
N ARG A 40 6.31 -10.53 2.47
CA ARG A 40 5.37 -9.84 3.36
C ARG A 40 4.43 -8.91 2.61
N MET A 41 4.91 -8.22 1.57
CA MET A 41 4.06 -7.33 0.77
C MET A 41 3.06 -8.12 -0.06
N GLN A 42 3.50 -9.20 -0.72
CA GLN A 42 2.62 -10.07 -1.51
C GLN A 42 1.52 -10.71 -0.65
N ALA A 43 1.85 -11.12 0.58
CA ALA A 43 0.88 -11.66 1.52
C ALA A 43 -0.24 -10.67 1.93
N LEU A 44 -0.08 -9.36 1.70
CA LEU A 44 -1.12 -8.37 1.99
C LEU A 44 -2.27 -8.39 0.97
N ASN A 45 -2.06 -8.91 -0.25
CA ASN A 45 -3.05 -8.97 -1.33
C ASN A 45 -3.80 -7.64 -1.54
N LEU A 46 -3.05 -6.54 -1.68
CA LEU A 46 -3.57 -5.17 -1.87
C LEU A 46 -3.56 -4.69 -3.32
#